data_AF-A0A508TZN0-F1
#
_entry.id   AF-A0A508TZN0-F1
#
_cell.length_a   1.000
_cell.length_b   1.000
_cell.length_c   1.000
_cell.angle_alpha   90.00
_cell.angle_beta   90.00
_cell.angle_gamma   90.00
#
_symmetry.space_group_name_H-M   'P 1'
#
loop_
_entity.id
_entity.type
_entity.pdbx_description
1 polymer ?
#
loop_
_entity_poly.entity_id
_entity_poly.type
_entity_poly.pdbx_seq_one_letter_code
_entity_poly.pdbx_strand_id
1 'polypeptide(L)' 'MKNFPDAAFSPEVIDLMSRALESSIATLPDPVSTSHITLIAESILRTANDGEREVGALQRIALLELALAERE' A
#
# COMPACT_ATOMS: atom_id res chain seq x y z
N MET A 1 -0.31 3.05 11.31
CA MET A 1 -1.48 3.91 11.00
C MET A 1 -1.55 5.19 11.85
N LYS A 2 -0.45 5.96 11.98
CA LYS A 2 -0.48 7.27 12.70
C LYS A 2 -0.81 8.47 11.80
N ASN A 3 -0.89 8.27 10.48
CA ASN A 3 -0.91 9.35 9.49
C ASN A 3 -2.29 9.65 8.88
N PHE A 4 -3.36 8.96 9.31
CA PHE A 4 -4.68 9.03 8.65
C PHE A 4 -5.84 9.25 9.63
N PRO A 5 -5.79 10.21 10.56
CA PRO A 5 -6.84 10.38 11.57
C PRO A 5 -8.22 10.78 11.00
N ASP A 6 -8.27 11.42 9.83
CA ASP A 6 -9.51 11.90 9.19
C ASP A 6 -9.78 11.27 7.81
N ALA A 7 -9.07 10.19 7.46
CA ALA A 7 -9.24 9.58 6.14
C ALA A 7 -10.58 8.83 6.06
N ALA A 8 -11.53 9.41 5.34
CA ALA A 8 -12.81 8.79 5.01
C ALA A 8 -12.76 8.27 3.57
N PHE A 9 -12.73 6.94 3.43
CA PHE A 9 -12.72 6.27 2.13
C PHE A 9 -14.11 5.72 1.80
N SER A 10 -14.55 5.85 0.55
CA SER A 10 -15.73 5.13 0.09
C SER A 10 -15.46 3.63 0.06
N PRO A 11 -16.49 2.77 0.12
CA PRO A 11 -16.32 1.32 0.01
C PRO A 11 -15.56 0.89 -1.26
N GLU A 12 -15.76 1.62 -2.36
CA GLU A 12 -15.07 1.40 -3.64
C GLU A 12 -13.56 1.65 -3.51
N VAL A 13 -13.16 2.72 -2.80
CA VAL A 13 -11.74 3.02 -2.55
C VAL A 13 -11.12 1.98 -1.62
N ILE A 14 -11.86 1.49 -0.64
CA ILE A 14 -11.40 0.39 0.23
C ILE A 14 -11.15 -0.87 -0.58
N ASP A 15 -12.05 -1.26 -1.50
CA ASP A 15 -11.86 -2.42 -2.37
C ASP A 15 -10.59 -2.30 -3.24
N LEU A 16 -10.37 -1.12 -3.83
CA LEU A 16 -9.17 -0.83 -4.61
C LEU A 16 -7.89 -0.98 -3.78
N MET A 17 -7.88 -0.44 -2.55
CA MET A 17 -6.73 -0.55 -1.64
C MET A 17 -6.47 -1.99 -1.20
N SER A 18 -7.53 -2.75 -0.89
CA SER A 18 -7.41 -4.16 -0.52
C SER A 18 -6.82 -4.99 -1.66
N ARG A 19 -7.29 -4.78 -2.89
CA ARG A 19 -6.77 -5.47 -4.09
C ARG A 19 -5.32 -5.11 -4.38
N ALA A 20 -4.95 -3.84 -4.21
CA ALA A 20 -3.57 -3.39 -4.35
C ALA A 20 -2.66 -4.03 -3.29
N LEU A 21 -3.12 -4.13 -2.05
CA LEU A 21 -2.37 -4.74 -0.95
C LEU A 21 -2.13 -6.23 -1.19
N GLU A 22 -3.19 -6.98 -1.52
CA GLU A 22 -3.09 -8.42 -1.83
C GLU A 22 -2.15 -8.68 -3.01
N SER A 23 -2.28 -7.89 -4.07
CA SER A 23 -1.41 -7.99 -5.26
C SER A 23 0.04 -7.67 -4.94
N SER A 24 0.29 -6.69 -4.06
CA SER A 24 1.65 -6.33 -3.62
C SER A 24 2.27 -7.45 -2.79
N ILE A 25 1.55 -7.97 -1.80
CA ILE A 25 2.03 -9.06 -0.92
C ILE A 25 2.34 -10.32 -1.73
N ALA A 26 1.52 -10.65 -2.74
CA ALA A 26 1.74 -11.81 -3.60
C ALA A 26 3.05 -11.75 -4.41
N THR A 27 3.67 -10.57 -4.53
CA THR A 27 4.96 -10.38 -5.23
C THR A 27 6.17 -10.44 -4.30
N LEU A 28 5.97 -10.50 -2.98
CA LEU A 28 7.07 -10.49 -2.02
C LEU A 28 7.77 -11.85 -1.94
N PRO A 29 9.10 -11.89 -1.79
CA PRO A 29 9.83 -13.13 -1.56
C PRO A 29 9.54 -13.68 -0.16
N ASP A 30 9.53 -15.01 -0.02
CA ASP A 30 9.44 -15.66 1.28
C ASP A 30 10.78 -15.61 2.03
N PRO A 31 10.76 -15.35 3.36
CA PRO A 31 9.58 -15.15 4.19
C PRO A 31 9.04 -13.71 4.15
N VAL A 32 7.72 -13.57 4.07
CA VAL A 32 7.05 -12.26 4.13
C VAL A 32 7.15 -11.67 5.54
N SER A 33 7.76 -10.48 5.64
CA SER A 33 7.89 -9.73 6.90
C SER A 33 6.66 -8.87 7.20
N THR A 34 6.15 -8.89 8.44
CA THR A 34 5.08 -7.99 8.90
C THR A 34 5.45 -6.51 8.72
N SER A 35 6.73 -6.16 8.81
CA SER A 35 7.21 -4.80 8.56
C SER A 35 7.00 -4.40 7.09
N HIS A 36 7.23 -5.31 6.15
CA HIS A 36 7.03 -5.05 4.72
C HIS A 36 5.54 -4.85 4.41
N ILE A 37 4.68 -5.70 4.96
CA ILE A 37 3.23 -5.57 4.85
C ILE A 37 2.76 -4.22 5.39
N THR A 38 3.28 -3.81 6.55
CA THR A 38 2.90 -2.54 7.18
C THR A 38 3.31 -1.36 6.31
N LEU A 39 4.53 -1.35 5.77
CA LEU A 39 5.03 -0.27 4.93
C LEU A 39 4.23 -0.17 3.62
N ILE A 40 3.96 -1.31 2.97
CA ILE A 40 3.11 -1.36 1.76
C ILE A 40 1.71 -0.81 2.06
N ALA A 41 1.08 -1.25 3.15
CA ALA A 41 -0.25 -0.79 3.53
C ALA A 41 -0.29 0.72 3.79
N GLU A 42 0.71 1.26 4.49
CA GLU A 42 0.80 2.70 4.74
C GLU A 42 1.04 3.51 3.45
N SER A 43 1.83 2.97 2.52
CA SER A 43 2.04 3.58 1.21
C SER A 43 0.73 3.64 0.40
N ILE A 44 0.04 2.50 0.27
CA ILE A 44 -1.24 2.41 -0.46
C ILE A 44 -2.29 3.36 0.13
N LEU A 45 -2.42 3.41 1.46
CA LEU A 45 -3.33 4.32 2.14
C LEU A 45 -3.02 5.79 1.82
N ARG A 46 -1.73 6.16 1.80
CA ARG A 46 -1.30 7.52 1.48
C ARG A 46 -1.62 7.88 0.03
N THR A 47 -1.23 7.03 -0.91
CA THR A 47 -1.43 7.28 -2.33
C THR A 47 -2.92 7.31 -2.71
N ALA A 48 -3.74 6.44 -2.11
CA ALA A 48 -5.19 6.47 -2.28
C ALA A 48 -5.81 7.73 -1.67
N ASN A 49 -5.33 8.17 -0.49
CA ASN A 49 -5.76 9.42 0.12
C ASN A 49 -5.44 10.63 -0.78
N ASP A 50 -4.33 10.60 -1.52
CA ASP A 50 -3.91 11.66 -2.45
C ASP A 50 -4.68 11.67 -3.78
N GLY A 51 -5.60 10.72 -3.98
CA GLY A 51 -6.52 10.71 -5.13
C GLY A 51 -6.29 9.59 -6.14
N GLU A 52 -5.28 8.73 -5.95
CA GLU A 52 -5.05 7.60 -6.85
C GLU A 52 -6.16 6.53 -6.71
N ARG A 53 -6.61 5.98 -7.85
CA ARG A 53 -7.69 4.99 -7.93
C ARG A 53 -7.32 3.79 -8.80
N GLU A 54 -6.17 3.80 -9.46
CA GLU A 54 -5.65 2.70 -10.27
C GLU A 54 -4.89 1.71 -9.38
N VAL A 55 -5.36 0.47 -9.32
CA VAL A 55 -4.79 -0.60 -8.46
C VAL A 55 -3.31 -0.83 -8.77
N GLY A 56 -2.93 -0.85 -10.05
CA GLY A 56 -1.55 -1.03 -10.49
C GLY A 56 -0.65 0.13 -10.09
N ALA A 57 -1.14 1.37 -10.08
CA ALA A 57 -0.39 2.53 -9.62
C ALA A 57 -0.15 2.46 -8.11
N LEU A 58 -1.19 2.15 -7.33
CA LEU A 58 -1.09 1.93 -5.88
C LEU A 58 -0.05 0.83 -5.54
N GLN A 59 -0.10 -0.30 -6.25
CA GLN A 59 0.86 -1.40 -6.09
C GLN A 59 2.29 -0.96 -6.44
N ARG A 60 2.49 -0.32 -7.60
CA ARG A 60 3.84 0.08 -8.07
C ARG A 60 4.50 1.05 -7.09
N ILE A 61 3.76 2.03 -6.60
CA ILE A 61 4.27 3.02 -5.65
C ILE A 61 4.66 2.33 -4.35
N ALA A 62 3.80 1.46 -3.82
CA ALA A 62 4.08 0.76 -2.56
C ALA A 62 5.31 -0.16 -2.64
N LEU A 63 5.48 -0.89 -3.74
CA LEU A 63 6.67 -1.74 -3.95
C LEU A 63 7.95 -0.90 -4.16
N LEU A 64 7.84 0.26 -4.83
CA LEU A 64 8.97 1.17 -4.99
C LEU A 64 9.40 1.75 -3.64
N GLU A 65 8.45 2.20 -2.81
CA GLU A 65 8.74 2.72 -1.47
C GLU A 65 9.36 1.65 -0.57
N LEU A 66 8.88 0.41 -0.62
CA LEU A 66 9.50 -0.70 0.09
C LEU A 66 10.96 -0.91 -0.34
N ALA A 67 11.20 -0.96 -1.65
CA ALA A 67 12.55 -1.15 -2.19
C ALA A 67 13.49 0.00 -1.84
N LEU A 68 12.98 1.23 -1.63
CA LEU A 68 13.78 2.36 -1.15
C LEU A 68 14.08 2.22 0.35
N ALA A 69 13.10 1.85 1.16
CA ALA A 69 13.26 1.68 2.61
C ALA A 69 14.23 0.54 2.99
N GLU A 70 14.34 -0.51 2.17
CA GLU A 70 15.31 -1.60 2.38
C GLU A 70 16.76 -1.19 2.10
N ARG A 71 16.99 -0.04 1.46
CA ARG A 71 18.34 0.44 1.07
C ARG A 71 18.96 1.40 2.08
N GLU A 72 18.17 1.90 3.02
CA GLU A 72 18.61 2.80 4.10
C GLU A 72 18.99 2.02 5.37
#